data_AF-A0A2X2C7L1-F1
#
_entry.id   AF-A0A2X2C7L1-F1
#
_cell.length_a   1.000
_cell.length_b   1.000
_cell.length_c   1.000
_cell.angle_alpha   90.00
_cell.angle_beta   90.00
_cell.angle_gamma   90.00
#
_symmetry.space_group_name_H-M   'P 1'
#
loop_
_entity.id
_entity.type
_entity.pdbx_description
1 polymer ?
#
loop_
_entity_poly.entity_id
_entity_poly.type
_entity_poly.pdbx_seq_one_letter_code
_entity_poly.pdbx_strand_id
1 'polypeptide(L)'
;MMGGDLKMDLANSKYILSFGHNLYEGIEVAETYELMTAQERGAKLVSFDPRLSVVSSKANEWFAIRPGGDLPVLMAMCHIMVKENLYDKDFIEKFTVGFPSIGGSITRYHA
;
A
#
# COMPACT_ATOMS: atom_id res chain seq x y z
N MET A 1 -12.66 1.30 13.90
CA MET A 1 -13.01 0.93 15.30
C MET A 1 -12.20 1.75 16.32
N MET A 2 -12.76 2.02 17.50
CA MET A 2 -12.33 2.94 18.59
C MET A 2 -10.82 3.29 18.73
N GLY A 3 -10.53 4.60 18.77
CA GLY A 3 -9.42 5.19 19.56
C GLY A 3 -8.13 5.55 18.81
N GLY A 4 -8.02 6.80 18.36
CA GLY A 4 -6.77 7.45 17.92
C GLY A 4 -7.01 8.50 16.84
N ASP A 5 -6.55 9.74 17.05
CA ASP A 5 -6.73 10.88 16.13
C ASP A 5 -5.95 10.78 14.80
N LEU A 6 -5.42 9.60 14.45
CA LEU A 6 -4.83 9.32 13.15
C LEU A 6 -5.75 8.40 12.34
N LYS A 7 -6.37 8.98 11.31
CA LYS A 7 -7.07 8.25 10.26
C LYS A 7 -6.24 8.26 8.99
N MET A 8 -6.39 7.23 8.17
CA MET A 8 -5.78 7.19 6.85
C MET A 8 -6.45 8.25 5.96
N ASP A 9 -5.68 9.16 5.37
CA ASP A 9 -6.22 10.21 4.50
C ASP A 9 -6.45 9.70 3.07
N LEU A 10 -7.43 8.80 2.92
CA LEU A 10 -7.71 8.14 1.65
C LEU A 10 -8.18 9.13 0.60
N ALA A 11 -9.11 10.03 0.95
CA ALA A 11 -9.74 10.96 0.01
C ALA A 11 -8.75 11.91 -0.70
N ASN A 12 -7.61 12.21 -0.07
CA ASN A 12 -6.57 13.06 -0.67
C ASN A 12 -5.40 12.27 -1.28
N SER A 13 -5.41 10.94 -1.16
CA SER A 13 -4.37 10.07 -1.72
C SER A 13 -4.46 10.03 -3.25
N LYS A 14 -3.31 10.07 -3.94
CA LYS A 14 -3.21 10.00 -5.42
C LYS A 14 -2.95 8.59 -5.93
N TYR A 15 -2.41 7.72 -5.08
CA TYR A 15 -2.01 6.36 -5.41
C TYR A 15 -2.25 5.49 -4.18
N ILE A 16 -3.04 4.44 -4.33
CA ILE A 16 -3.52 3.60 -3.24
C ILE A 16 -3.13 2.15 -3.54
N LEU A 17 -2.39 1.54 -2.63
CA LEU A 17 -2.06 0.11 -2.64
C LEU A 17 -3.01 -0.60 -1.67
N SER A 18 -3.81 -1.53 -2.18
CA SER A 18 -4.72 -2.35 -1.38
C SER A 18 -4.25 -3.80 -1.35
N PHE A 19 -3.98 -4.33 -0.14
CA PHE A 19 -3.61 -5.72 0.09
C PHE A 19 -4.78 -6.44 0.81
N GLY A 20 -5.57 -7.20 0.06
CA GLY A 20 -6.67 -8.02 0.60
C GLY A 20 -7.77 -7.30 1.40
N HIS A 21 -7.84 -5.97 1.38
CA HIS A 21 -8.83 -5.21 2.14
C HIS A 21 -10.20 -5.26 1.45
N ASN A 22 -11.26 -5.53 2.21
CA ASN A 22 -12.61 -5.76 1.68
C ASN A 22 -13.48 -4.50 1.64
N LEU A 23 -12.92 -3.32 1.31
CA LEU A 23 -13.74 -2.11 1.08
C LEU A 23 -14.81 -2.41 0.01
N TYR A 24 -15.93 -1.70 -0.04
CA TYR A 24 -17.10 -2.04 -0.87
C TYR A 24 -17.89 -3.33 -0.54
N GLU A 25 -17.31 -4.29 0.18
CA GLU A 25 -18.02 -5.51 0.62
C GLU A 25 -18.26 -5.52 2.14
N GLY A 26 -17.39 -4.84 2.89
CA GLY A 26 -17.43 -4.77 4.34
C GLY A 26 -18.36 -3.69 4.90
N ILE A 27 -18.20 -3.39 6.19
CA ILE A 27 -19.03 -2.45 6.95
C ILE A 27 -18.34 -1.12 7.25
N GLU A 28 -17.10 -0.93 6.78
CA GLU A 28 -16.33 0.31 6.95
C GLU A 28 -16.78 1.37 5.94
N VAL A 29 -17.98 1.93 6.19
CA VAL A 29 -18.66 2.87 5.29
C VAL A 29 -17.88 4.16 5.10
N ALA A 30 -17.25 4.69 6.16
CA ALA A 30 -16.49 5.93 6.10
C ALA A 30 -15.26 5.79 5.18
N GLU A 31 -14.43 4.75 5.38
CA GLU A 31 -13.27 4.49 4.54
C GLU A 31 -13.65 4.15 3.10
N THR A 32 -14.77 3.44 2.91
CA THR A 32 -15.32 3.17 1.57
C THR A 32 -15.67 4.46 0.85
N TYR A 33 -16.33 5.41 1.54
CA TYR A 33 -16.64 6.73 0.98
C TYR A 33 -15.39 7.54 0.63
N GLU A 34 -14.36 7.51 1.49
CA GLU A 34 -13.10 8.18 1.20
C GLU A 34 -12.36 7.56 0.02
N LEU A 35 -12.35 6.23 -0.11
CA LEU A 35 -11.79 5.54 -1.27
C LEU A 35 -12.54 5.93 -2.56
N MET A 36 -13.88 5.96 -2.53
CA MET A 36 -14.68 6.45 -3.68
C MET A 36 -14.30 7.86 -4.06
N THR A 37 -14.20 8.75 -3.07
CA THR A 37 -13.82 10.15 -3.27
C THR A 37 -12.43 10.25 -3.92
N ALA A 38 -11.47 9.44 -3.47
CA ALA A 38 -10.13 9.38 -4.05
C ALA A 38 -10.17 8.92 -5.52
N GLN A 39 -10.91 7.85 -5.82
CA GLN A 39 -11.08 7.37 -7.19
C GLN A 39 -11.74 8.39 -8.11
N GLU A 40 -12.79 9.08 -7.65
CA GLU A 40 -13.45 10.18 -8.38
C GLU A 40 -12.49 11.34 -8.67
N ARG A 41 -11.54 11.60 -7.77
CA ARG A 41 -10.45 12.58 -7.96
C ARG A 41 -9.32 12.07 -8.85
N GLY A 42 -9.42 10.85 -9.37
CA GLY A 42 -8.43 10.25 -10.26
C GLY A 42 -7.27 9.53 -9.56
N ALA A 43 -7.42 9.18 -8.28
CA ALA A 43 -6.44 8.37 -7.59
C ALA A 43 -6.30 6.99 -8.26
N LYS A 44 -5.06 6.52 -8.42
CA LYS A 44 -4.79 5.19 -8.95
C LYS A 44 -4.90 4.15 -7.84
N LEU A 45 -5.82 3.21 -7.99
CA LEU A 45 -6.00 2.06 -7.09
C LEU A 45 -5.32 0.82 -7.69
N VAL A 46 -4.38 0.25 -6.95
CA VAL A 46 -3.74 -1.03 -7.29
C VAL A 46 -4.06 -2.05 -6.20
N SER A 47 -4.53 -3.22 -6.60
CA SER A 47 -4.97 -4.28 -5.69
C SER A 47 -4.09 -5.52 -5.80
N PHE A 48 -3.61 -6.00 -4.66
CA PHE A 48 -2.98 -7.30 -4.49
C PHE A 48 -3.94 -8.19 -3.69
N ASP A 49 -4.54 -9.16 -4.37
CA ASP A 49 -5.56 -10.04 -3.77
C ASP A 49 -5.57 -11.37 -4.55
N PRO A 50 -5.46 -12.55 -3.89
CA PRO A 50 -5.60 -13.84 -4.58
C PRO A 50 -6.97 -14.00 -5.25
N ARG A 51 -8.00 -13.32 -4.77
CA ARG A 51 -9.35 -13.28 -5.34
C ARG A 51 -9.53 -12.00 -6.15
N LEU A 52 -10.31 -12.08 -7.22
CA LEU A 52 -10.91 -10.87 -7.81
C LEU A 52 -12.05 -10.40 -6.88
N SER A 53 -11.72 -9.69 -5.81
CA SER A 53 -12.71 -9.11 -4.89
C SER A 53 -13.46 -7.94 -5.53
N VAL A 54 -14.53 -7.44 -4.90
CA VAL A 54 -15.21 -6.25 -5.40
C VAL A 54 -14.26 -5.04 -5.45
N VAL A 55 -13.36 -4.85 -4.48
CA VAL A 55 -12.32 -3.80 -4.56
C VAL A 55 -11.43 -4.02 -5.78
N SER A 56 -10.91 -5.24 -5.96
CA SER A 56 -10.03 -5.55 -7.09
C SER A 56 -10.73 -5.33 -8.43
N SER A 57 -12.05 -5.59 -8.52
CA SER A 57 -12.85 -5.32 -9.71
C SER A 57 -13.00 -3.82 -10.04
N LYS A 58 -12.76 -2.94 -9.07
CA LYS A 58 -12.75 -1.48 -9.22
C LYS A 58 -11.35 -0.88 -9.27
N ALA A 59 -10.30 -1.70 -9.14
CA ALA A 59 -8.93 -1.25 -9.19
C ALA A 59 -8.50 -0.96 -10.64
N ASN A 60 -7.55 -0.04 -10.81
CA ASN A 60 -6.90 0.19 -12.09
C ASN A 60 -6.00 -0.99 -12.49
N GLU A 61 -5.35 -1.59 -11.49
CA GLU A 61 -4.53 -2.79 -11.66
C GLU A 61 -4.85 -3.80 -10.57
N TRP A 62 -4.93 -5.07 -10.94
CA TRP A 62 -5.10 -6.18 -10.01
C TRP A 62 -4.04 -7.24 -10.25
N PHE A 63 -3.36 -7.62 -9.16
CA PHE A 63 -2.37 -8.68 -9.13
C PHE A 63 -2.90 -9.83 -8.28
N ALA A 64 -3.15 -10.96 -8.94
CA ALA A 64 -3.54 -12.21 -8.30
C ALA A 64 -2.33 -12.85 -7.61
N ILE A 65 -1.96 -12.35 -6.43
CA ILE A 65 -0.86 -12.90 -5.63
C ILE A 65 -1.25 -14.27 -5.05
N ARG A 66 -0.24 -15.10 -4.74
CA ARG A 66 -0.49 -16.32 -3.96
C ARG A 66 -0.92 -15.94 -2.53
N PRO A 67 -1.81 -16.71 -1.88
CA PRO A 67 -2.12 -16.49 -0.47
C PRO A 67 -0.84 -16.45 0.38
N GLY A 68 -0.69 -15.41 1.20
CA GLY A 68 0.51 -15.14 1.99
C GLY A 68 1.66 -14.46 1.22
N GLY A 69 1.43 -14.05 -0.03
CA GLY A 69 2.41 -13.41 -0.93
C GLY A 69 2.62 -11.92 -0.70
N ASP A 70 1.95 -11.31 0.27
CA ASP A 70 1.99 -9.87 0.55
C ASP A 70 3.41 -9.40 0.94
N LEU A 71 4.05 -10.13 1.86
CA LEU A 71 5.39 -9.77 2.35
C LEU A 71 6.45 -9.83 1.23
N PRO A 72 6.54 -10.90 0.41
CA PRO A 72 7.43 -10.90 -0.75
C PRO A 72 7.24 -9.72 -1.70
N VAL A 73 5.99 -9.34 -1.99
CA VAL A 73 5.67 -8.19 -2.85
C VAL A 73 6.19 -6.89 -2.23
N LEU A 74 5.89 -6.65 -0.94
CA LEU A 74 6.36 -5.46 -0.23
C LEU A 74 7.89 -5.41 -0.14
N MET A 75 8.55 -6.54 0.10
CA MET A 75 10.01 -6.63 0.15
C MET A 75 10.64 -6.33 -1.22
N ALA A 76 10.05 -6.81 -2.31
CA ALA A 76 10.48 -6.49 -3.66
C ALA A 76 10.32 -4.99 -3.98
N MET A 77 9.20 -4.37 -3.59
CA MET A 77 9.00 -2.92 -3.73
C MET A 77 10.06 -2.14 -2.95
N CYS A 78 10.29 -2.49 -1.69
CA CYS A 78 11.33 -1.87 -0.87
C CYS A 78 12.74 -2.05 -1.46
N HIS A 79 13.03 -3.23 -2.02
CA HIS A 79 14.29 -3.49 -2.72
C HIS A 79 14.54 -2.50 -3.84
N ILE A 80 13.55 -2.30 -4.71
CA ILE A 80 13.64 -1.33 -5.81
C ILE A 80 13.75 0.10 -5.27
N MET A 81 12.93 0.48 -4.28
CA MET A 81 12.99 1.82 -3.70
C MET A 81 14.37 2.17 -3.15
N VAL A 82 15.02 1.24 -2.44
CA VAL A 82 16.38 1.45 -1.91
C VAL A 82 17.42 1.43 -3.02
N LYS A 83 17.38 0.43 -3.91
CA LYS A 83 18.37 0.26 -4.98
C LYS A 83 18.38 1.44 -5.95
N GLU A 84 17.22 1.99 -6.26
CA GLU A 84 17.06 3.10 -7.21
C GLU A 84 16.97 4.47 -6.52
N ASN A 85 17.13 4.54 -5.19
CA ASN A 85 17.04 5.77 -4.41
C ASN A 85 15.71 6.53 -4.57
N LEU A 86 14.58 5.82 -4.63
CA LEU A 86 13.24 6.40 -4.84
C LEU A 86 12.53 6.82 -3.54
N TYR A 87 13.15 6.57 -2.37
CA TYR A 87 12.58 6.92 -1.07
C TYR A 87 12.91 8.36 -0.66
N ASP A 88 12.10 8.93 0.24
CA ASP A 88 12.34 10.26 0.82
C ASP A 88 13.51 10.20 1.82
N LYS A 89 14.67 10.71 1.42
CA LYS A 89 15.91 10.67 2.21
C LYS A 89 15.81 11.55 3.46
N ASP A 90 15.25 12.74 3.32
CA ASP A 90 15.17 13.72 4.40
C ASP A 90 14.23 13.23 5.50
N PHE A 91 13.10 12.61 5.11
CA PHE A 91 12.19 12.00 6.06
C PHE A 91 12.85 10.85 6.83
N ILE A 92 13.54 9.96 6.12
CA ILE A 92 14.23 8.82 6.72
C ILE A 92 15.31 9.29 7.71
N GLU A 93 16.13 10.26 7.34
CA GLU A 93 17.20 10.77 8.21
C GLU A 93 16.64 11.43 9.48
N LYS A 94 15.53 12.15 9.36
CA LYS A 94 14.97 12.94 10.47
C LYS A 94 14.07 12.14 11.41
N PHE A 95 13.32 11.17 10.89
CA PHE A 95 12.21 10.54 11.62
C PHE A 95 12.32 9.02 11.78
N THR A 96 13.42 8.41 11.34
CA THR A 96 13.62 6.96 11.49
C THR A 96 14.98 6.62 12.10
N VAL A 97 15.11 5.38 12.60
CA VAL A 97 16.37 4.82 13.10
C VAL A 97 16.59 3.45 12.47
N GLY A 98 17.85 3.04 12.27
CA GLY A 98 18.18 1.72 11.74
C GLY A 98 17.99 1.53 10.23
N PHE A 99 17.77 2.60 9.46
CA PHE A 99 17.66 2.50 8.00
C PHE A 99 18.93 1.90 7.32
N PRO A 100 20.17 2.23 7.73
CA PRO A 100 21.36 1.62 7.10
C PRO A 100 21.44 0.09 7.22
N SER A 101 21.03 -0.48 8.37
CA SER A 101 21.06 -1.93 8.58
C SER A 101 19.96 -2.66 7.81
N ILE A 102 18.78 -2.04 7.72
CA ILE A 102 17.65 -2.54 6.94
C ILE A 102 17.93 -2.42 5.43
N GLY A 103 18.45 -1.27 4.98
CA GLY A 103 18.82 -1.04 3.58
C GLY A 103 19.82 -2.08 3.06
N GLY A 104 20.79 -2.47 3.89
CA GLY A 104 21.72 -3.56 3.58
C GLY A 104 21.07 -4.95 3.48
N SER A 105 20.01 -5.21 4.23
CA SER A 105 19.29 -6.49 4.18
C SER A 105 18.31 -6.55 3.00
N ILE A 106 17.65 -5.43 2.70
CA ILE A 106 16.73 -5.27 1.59
C ILE A 106 17.45 -5.32 0.23
N THR A 107 18.65 -4.75 0.12
CA THR A 107 19.47 -4.84 -1.11
C THR A 107 19.91 -6.26 -1.47
N ARG A 108 19.92 -7.19 -0.50
CA ARG A 108 20.20 -8.62 -0.70
C ARG A 108 18.95 -9.46 -0.97
N TYR A 109 17.76 -8.84 -1.00
CA TYR A 109 16.53 -9.57 -1.29
C TYR A 109 16.55 -10.09 -2.73
N HIS A 110 16.37 -11.41 -2.88
CA HIS A 110 16.19 -12.08 -4.15
C HIS A 110 14.79 -12.70 -4.13
N ALA A 111 13.92 -12.25 -5.04
CA ALA A 111 12.57 -12.76 -5.20
C ALA A 111 12.56 -14.13 -5.87
#